data_AF-A0A2W6AP76-F1
#
_entry.id   AF-A0A2W6AP76-F1
#
_cell.length_a   1.000
_cell.length_b   1.000
_cell.length_c   1.000
_cell.angle_alpha   90.00
_cell.angle_beta   90.00
_cell.angle_gamma   90.00
#
_symmetry.space_group_name_H-M   'P 1'
#
loop_
_entity.id
_entity.type
_entity.pdbx_description
1 polymer ?
#
loop_
_entity_poly.entity_id
_entity_poly.type
_entity_poly.pdbx_seq_one_letter_code
_entity_poly.pdbx_strand_id
1 'polypeptide(L)'
;MEQVSAVPTSAAESFLRSLTRRDFAGLESSFAPASKARLLLPRRTEELAGRSEIRGRLEGWFGSASEFQVAGTGRDGIGPRERLSWRFRLVRDGRSWEVIEQVAFVDAGPDGIRRMDLLCSGFHPETPETMEAPDTADGRTPQVFDAGSMGCGDGLAQEFRRQISSIAIGCSLVTVVRDPAAREELPPLARMLGHSVTSVEDRDDGTVTVTVVRRR
;
A
#
# COMPACT_ATOMS: atom_id res chain seq x y z
N MET A 1 -26.40 26.60 -1.08
CA MET A 1 -24.95 26.55 -0.86
C MET A 1 -24.72 25.55 0.26
N GLU A 2 -24.52 24.30 -0.11
CA GLU A 2 -24.45 23.16 0.80
C GLU A 2 -23.07 23.17 1.46
N GLN A 3 -23.02 23.44 2.77
CA GLN A 3 -21.78 23.33 3.54
C GLN A 3 -21.42 21.85 3.64
N VAL A 4 -20.34 21.47 2.98
CA VAL A 4 -19.66 20.19 3.24
C VAL A 4 -19.05 20.31 4.64
N SER A 5 -19.75 19.76 5.64
CA SER A 5 -19.20 19.59 6.98
C SER A 5 -18.01 18.64 6.89
N ALA A 6 -16.82 19.12 7.26
CA ALA A 6 -15.65 18.27 7.37
C ALA A 6 -15.93 17.23 8.46
N VAL A 7 -15.99 15.95 8.07
CA VAL A 7 -16.12 14.85 9.04
C VAL A 7 -14.90 14.94 9.97
N PRO A 8 -15.10 15.04 11.30
CA PRO A 8 -13.99 15.12 12.23
C PRO A 8 -13.10 13.89 12.05
N THR A 9 -11.80 14.12 11.91
CA THR A 9 -10.85 13.03 11.68
C THR A 9 -10.88 12.03 12.83
N SER A 10 -11.04 10.74 12.53
CA SER A 10 -11.06 9.70 13.57
C SER A 10 -9.70 9.59 14.28
N ALA A 11 -9.71 9.03 15.50
CA ALA A 11 -8.49 8.77 16.26
C ALA A 11 -7.54 7.83 15.50
N ALA A 12 -8.08 6.83 14.80
CA ALA A 12 -7.32 5.89 13.98
C ALA A 12 -6.62 6.56 12.78
N GLU A 13 -7.30 7.50 12.13
CA GLU A 13 -6.69 8.29 11.06
C GLU A 13 -5.61 9.24 11.60
N SER A 14 -5.88 9.87 12.73
CA SER A 14 -4.92 10.75 13.40
C SER A 14 -3.66 9.97 13.82
N PHE A 15 -3.84 8.74 14.30
CA PHE A 15 -2.74 7.81 14.56
C PHE A 15 -1.91 7.55 13.30
N LEU A 16 -2.53 7.09 12.21
CA LEU A 16 -1.81 6.77 10.96
C LEU A 16 -1.09 7.99 10.38
N ARG A 17 -1.76 9.15 10.35
CA ARG A 17 -1.18 10.41 9.88
C ARG A 17 0.00 10.85 10.74
N SER A 18 -0.09 10.70 12.05
CA SER A 18 1.01 11.07 12.95
C SER A 18 2.19 10.12 12.80
N LEU A 19 1.91 8.81 12.71
CA LEU A 19 2.92 7.77 12.55
C LEU A 19 3.71 7.94 11.25
N THR A 20 3.03 8.15 10.13
CA THR A 20 3.65 8.36 8.80
C THR A 20 4.53 9.61 8.73
N ARG A 21 4.22 10.62 9.55
CA ARG A 21 5.01 11.85 9.68
C ARG A 21 6.06 11.81 10.78
N ARG A 22 6.15 10.70 11.53
CA ARG A 22 6.94 10.58 12.77
C ARG A 22 6.63 11.70 13.77
N ASP A 23 5.39 12.20 13.78
CA ASP A 23 4.89 13.15 14.76
C ASP A 23 4.48 12.40 16.03
N PHE A 24 5.44 12.18 16.92
CA PHE A 24 5.19 11.40 18.13
C PHE A 24 4.28 12.11 19.14
N ALA A 25 4.22 13.44 19.13
CA ALA A 25 3.28 14.19 19.96
C ALA A 25 1.83 14.02 19.47
N GLY A 26 1.63 14.11 18.15
CA GLY A 26 0.35 13.78 17.51
C GLY A 26 -0.05 12.31 17.72
N LEU A 27 0.95 11.41 17.68
CA LEU A 27 0.74 9.98 17.94
C LEU A 27 0.25 9.74 19.36
N GLU A 28 0.90 10.32 20.37
CA GLU A 28 0.46 10.22 21.77
C GLU A 28 -0.96 10.77 21.96
N SER A 29 -1.28 11.88 21.29
CA SER A 29 -2.60 12.51 21.36
C SER A 29 -3.71 11.69 20.69
N SER A 30 -3.37 10.74 19.81
CA SER A 30 -4.35 9.84 19.18
C SER A 30 -4.85 8.71 20.11
N PHE A 31 -4.15 8.47 21.22
CA PHE A 31 -4.51 7.46 22.21
C PHE A 31 -5.26 8.08 23.39
N ALA A 32 -6.24 7.35 23.92
CA ALA A 32 -6.87 7.69 25.19
C ALA A 32 -5.84 7.62 26.33
N PRO A 33 -5.94 8.43 27.40
CA PRO A 33 -4.93 8.45 28.47
C PRO A 33 -4.63 7.08 29.09
N ALA A 34 -5.65 6.25 29.28
CA ALA A 34 -5.56 4.90 29.86
C ALA A 34 -5.54 3.78 28.80
N SER A 35 -5.07 4.08 27.58
CA SER A 35 -5.00 3.11 26.48
C SER A 35 -4.16 1.89 26.83
N LYS A 36 -4.53 0.71 26.34
CA LYS A 36 -3.73 -0.51 26.47
C LYS A 36 -3.28 -1.02 25.11
N ALA A 37 -2.04 -1.47 25.01
CA ALA A 37 -1.56 -2.13 23.80
C ALA A 37 -1.04 -3.53 24.10
N ARG A 38 -1.29 -4.45 23.16
CA ARG A 38 -0.64 -5.76 23.10
C ARG A 38 0.10 -5.85 21.77
N LEU A 39 1.40 -6.07 21.84
CA LEU A 39 2.30 -6.07 20.69
C LEU A 39 2.85 -7.49 20.50
N LEU A 40 2.41 -8.14 19.43
CA LEU A 40 2.90 -9.44 18.99
C LEU A 40 4.12 -9.21 18.08
N LEU A 41 5.32 -9.30 18.67
CA LEU A 41 6.58 -9.08 17.97
C LEU A 41 7.22 -10.42 17.60
N PRO A 42 8.11 -10.48 16.61
CA PRO A 42 8.65 -11.75 16.11
C PRO A 42 9.30 -12.64 17.18
N ARG A 43 9.88 -12.03 18.23
CA ARG A 43 10.62 -12.76 19.28
C ARG A 43 9.94 -12.74 20.64
N ARG A 44 8.88 -11.94 20.82
CA ARG A 44 8.23 -11.75 22.13
C ARG A 44 6.87 -11.07 21.99
N THR A 45 6.04 -11.23 23.00
CA THR A 45 4.85 -10.39 23.19
C THR A 45 5.12 -9.35 24.27
N GLU A 46 4.62 -8.14 24.07
CA GLU A 46 4.67 -7.07 25.06
C GLU A 46 3.26 -6.55 25.33
N GLU A 47 2.99 -6.17 26.58
CA GLU A 47 1.80 -5.41 26.96
C GLU A 47 2.22 -4.07 27.53
N LEU A 48 1.57 -2.99 27.08
CA LEU A 48 1.88 -1.61 27.46
C LEU A 48 0.62 -0.92 27.99
N ALA A 49 0.79 -0.03 28.96
CA ALA A 49 -0.29 0.70 29.59
C ALA A 49 -0.06 2.21 29.55
N GLY A 50 -1.06 2.93 29.04
CA GLY A 50 -1.04 4.37 28.88
C GLY A 50 -0.41 4.81 27.56
N ARG A 51 -0.90 5.94 27.05
CA ARG A 51 -0.49 6.50 25.75
C ARG A 51 1.00 6.81 25.66
N SER A 52 1.61 7.23 26.78
CA SER A 52 3.03 7.61 26.81
C SER A 52 3.95 6.41 26.63
N GLU A 53 3.63 5.25 27.24
CA GLU A 53 4.39 4.01 27.03
C GLU A 53 4.26 3.52 25.59
N ILE A 54 3.04 3.54 25.04
CA ILE A 54 2.78 3.13 23.65
C ILE A 54 3.53 4.03 22.67
N ARG A 55 3.47 5.36 22.86
CA ARG A 55 4.24 6.31 22.06
C ARG A 55 5.73 6.06 22.17
N GLY A 56 6.26 5.94 23.39
CA GLY A 56 7.68 5.69 23.62
C GLY A 56 8.16 4.41 22.93
N ARG A 57 7.30 3.38 22.86
CA ARG A 57 7.61 2.15 22.13
C ARG A 57 7.70 2.35 20.62
N LEU A 58 6.73 3.04 20.03
CA LEU A 58 6.69 3.35 18.59
C LEU A 58 7.83 4.29 18.20
N GLU A 59 8.11 5.29 19.02
CA GLU A 59 9.26 6.19 18.90
C GLU A 59 10.58 5.41 18.97
N GLY A 60 10.72 4.45 19.89
CA GLY A 60 11.90 3.59 19.97
C GLY A 60 12.13 2.70 18.73
N TRP A 61 11.12 2.49 17.89
CA TRP A 61 11.28 1.79 16.61
C TRP A 61 11.65 2.71 15.46
N PHE A 62 11.07 3.91 15.40
CA PHE A 62 11.10 4.75 14.19
C PHE A 62 11.80 6.10 14.37
N GLY A 63 12.01 6.55 15.61
CA GLY A 63 12.53 7.88 15.94
C GLY A 63 14.01 8.05 15.57
N SER A 64 14.83 7.00 15.67
CA SER A 64 16.25 7.06 15.36
C SER A 64 16.60 6.79 13.89
N ALA A 65 15.59 6.57 13.04
CA ALA A 65 15.83 6.26 11.63
C ALA A 65 16.38 7.48 10.88
N SER A 66 17.56 7.36 10.27
CA SER A 66 18.18 8.43 9.49
C SER A 66 17.41 8.69 8.19
N GLU A 67 16.89 7.62 7.60
CA GLU A 67 16.00 7.66 6.44
C GLU A 67 14.68 6.96 6.78
N PHE A 68 13.57 7.49 6.28
CA PHE A 68 12.24 6.96 6.55
C PHE A 68 11.29 7.25 5.39
N GLN A 69 10.70 6.20 4.82
CA GLN A 69 9.77 6.27 3.71
C GLN A 69 8.54 5.41 4.00
N VAL A 70 7.38 5.98 3.68
CA VAL A 70 6.11 5.25 3.74
C VAL A 70 5.96 4.47 2.44
N ALA A 71 5.89 3.15 2.57
CA ALA A 71 5.72 2.23 1.44
C ALA A 71 4.29 1.67 1.34
N GLY A 72 3.40 2.03 2.25
CA GLY A 72 1.99 1.66 2.17
C GLY A 72 1.28 1.93 3.48
N THR A 73 0.00 2.30 3.39
CA THR A 73 -0.89 2.39 4.56
C THR A 73 -2.29 1.88 4.18
N GLY A 74 -3.00 1.35 5.17
CA GLY A 74 -4.37 0.88 4.99
C GLY A 74 -5.20 1.10 6.24
N ARG A 75 -6.49 1.35 6.04
CA ARG A 75 -7.49 1.47 7.10
C ARG A 75 -8.78 0.82 6.63
N ASP A 76 -9.25 -0.18 7.36
CA ASP A 76 -10.52 -0.88 7.08
C ASP A 76 -11.37 -0.97 8.35
N GLY A 77 -12.67 -0.70 8.23
CA GLY A 77 -13.62 -0.94 9.32
C GLY A 77 -14.00 -2.41 9.43
N ILE A 78 -13.86 -3.00 10.62
CA ILE A 78 -14.20 -4.40 10.91
C ILE A 78 -15.15 -4.43 12.12
N GLY A 79 -16.44 -4.22 11.83
CA GLY A 79 -17.45 -4.05 12.87
C GLY A 79 -17.08 -2.91 13.82
N PRO A 80 -16.97 -3.15 15.15
CA PRO A 80 -16.63 -2.10 16.11
C PRO A 80 -15.13 -1.76 16.19
N ARG A 81 -14.27 -2.44 15.42
CA ARG A 81 -12.82 -2.23 15.41
C ARG A 81 -12.38 -1.68 14.06
N GLU A 82 -11.26 -0.97 14.05
CA GLU A 82 -10.58 -0.58 12.80
C GLU A 82 -9.30 -1.39 12.64
N ARG A 83 -9.09 -1.95 11.45
CA ARG A 83 -7.81 -2.53 11.03
C ARG A 83 -6.96 -1.41 10.45
N LEU A 84 -5.77 -1.22 10.98
CA LEU A 84 -4.74 -0.34 10.47
C LEU A 84 -3.59 -1.19 9.96
N SER A 85 -2.99 -0.80 8.84
CA SER A 85 -1.74 -1.38 8.38
C SER A 85 -0.81 -0.30 7.88
N TRP A 86 0.49 -0.49 8.09
CA TRP A 86 1.50 0.36 7.52
C TRP A 86 2.75 -0.45 7.19
N ARG A 87 3.40 -0.05 6.12
CA ARG A 87 4.70 -0.56 5.69
C ARG A 87 5.66 0.61 5.58
N PHE A 88 6.81 0.49 6.23
CA PHE A 88 7.87 1.48 6.16
C PHE A 88 9.13 0.86 5.59
N ARG A 89 9.83 1.67 4.79
CA ARG A 89 11.23 1.47 4.44
C ARG A 89 12.02 2.47 5.26
N LEU A 90 13.06 2.02 5.96
CA LEU A 90 13.85 2.93 6.79
C LEU A 90 15.29 2.44 6.96
N VAL A 91 16.17 3.37 7.32
CA VAL A 91 17.56 3.08 7.67
C VAL A 91 17.75 3.39 9.15
N ARG A 92 17.99 2.37 9.99
CA ARG A 92 18.15 2.54 11.45
C ARG A 92 19.59 2.55 11.92
N ASP A 93 20.47 1.87 11.18
CA ASP A 93 21.90 1.73 11.49
C ASP A 93 22.78 2.72 10.71
N GLY A 94 22.17 3.57 9.88
CA GLY A 94 22.84 4.51 8.98
C GLY A 94 23.47 3.86 7.75
N ARG A 95 23.21 2.58 7.47
CA ARG A 95 23.91 1.82 6.42
C ARG A 95 22.99 1.07 5.48
N SER A 96 21.97 0.40 6.01
CA SER A 96 21.14 -0.53 5.23
C SER A 96 19.66 -0.19 5.33
N TRP A 97 18.97 -0.30 4.19
CA TRP A 97 17.52 -0.22 4.15
C TRP A 97 16.91 -1.48 4.75
N GLU A 98 15.92 -1.27 5.61
CA GLU A 98 15.08 -2.31 6.19
C GLU A 98 13.61 -2.02 5.84
N VAL A 99 12.84 -3.09 5.65
CA VAL A 99 11.38 -3.04 5.50
C VAL A 99 10.73 -3.62 6.75
N ILE A 100 9.66 -2.97 7.19
CA ILE A 100 8.81 -3.45 8.28
C ILE A 100 7.36 -3.24 7.90
N GLU A 101 6.52 -4.24 8.17
CA GLU A 101 5.08 -4.13 8.12
C GLU A 101 4.47 -4.43 9.49
N GLN A 102 3.51 -3.59 9.87
CA GLN A 102 2.73 -3.82 11.07
C GLN A 102 1.25 -3.67 10.72
N VAL A 103 0.46 -4.55 11.33
CA VAL A 103 -0.99 -4.53 11.26
C VAL A 103 -1.51 -4.41 12.68
N ALA A 104 -2.44 -3.49 12.92
CA ALA A 104 -3.05 -3.29 14.21
C ALA A 104 -4.57 -3.31 14.11
N PHE A 105 -5.22 -3.97 15.06
CA PHE A 105 -6.64 -3.76 15.31
C PHE A 105 -6.80 -2.80 16.47
N VAL A 106 -7.52 -1.70 16.25
CA VAL A 106 -7.74 -0.67 17.25
C VAL A 106 -9.20 -0.56 17.62
N ASP A 107 -9.42 -0.28 18.90
CA ASP A 107 -10.71 0.16 19.40
C ASP A 107 -10.63 1.67 19.64
N ALA A 108 -11.34 2.46 18.85
CA ALA A 108 -11.49 3.89 19.08
C ALA A 108 -12.67 4.17 20.03
N GLY A 109 -12.52 5.20 20.85
CA GLY A 109 -13.58 5.78 21.68
C GLY A 109 -13.58 7.32 21.56
N PRO A 110 -14.44 8.02 22.33
CA PRO A 110 -14.53 9.48 22.27
C PRO A 110 -13.21 10.18 22.63
N ASP A 111 -12.41 9.59 23.51
CA ASP A 111 -11.14 10.16 23.99
C ASP A 111 -9.91 9.68 23.21
N GLY A 112 -10.10 8.93 22.12
CA GLY A 112 -9.01 8.36 21.31
C GLY A 112 -8.98 6.82 21.29
N ILE A 113 -7.87 6.25 20.84
CA ILE A 113 -7.68 4.79 20.80
C ILE A 113 -7.52 4.26 22.23
N ARG A 114 -8.47 3.41 22.68
CA ARG A 114 -8.45 2.78 24.01
C ARG A 114 -7.68 1.46 24.04
N ARG A 115 -7.63 0.76 22.90
CA ARG A 115 -6.97 -0.55 22.80
C ARG A 115 -6.32 -0.72 21.44
N MET A 116 -5.13 -1.29 21.42
CA MET A 116 -4.43 -1.69 20.20
C MET A 116 -3.89 -3.12 20.34
N ASP A 117 -4.23 -4.00 19.41
CA ASP A 117 -3.57 -5.31 19.24
C ASP A 117 -2.76 -5.25 17.94
N LEU A 118 -1.42 -5.23 18.04
CA LEU A 118 -0.50 -5.04 16.91
C LEU A 118 0.28 -6.33 16.63
N LEU A 119 0.39 -6.70 15.36
CA LEU A 119 1.29 -7.73 14.86
C LEU A 119 2.40 -7.08 14.03
N CYS A 120 3.64 -7.51 14.25
CA CYS A 120 4.83 -6.95 13.61
C CYS A 120 5.57 -8.04 12.84
N SER A 121 5.89 -7.77 11.56
CA SER A 121 6.74 -8.65 10.74
C SER A 121 8.18 -8.74 11.28
N GLY A 122 8.61 -7.74 12.04
CA GLY A 122 10.02 -7.44 12.29
C GLY A 122 10.62 -6.60 11.17
N PHE A 123 11.80 -6.04 11.45
CA PHE A 123 12.62 -5.40 10.44
C PHE A 123 13.33 -6.49 9.62
N HIS A 124 13.18 -6.42 8.30
CA HIS A 124 13.85 -7.30 7.35
C HIS A 124 14.75 -6.47 6.45
N PRO A 125 15.95 -6.96 6.08
CA PRO A 125 16.76 -6.29 5.07
C PRO A 125 15.99 -6.08 3.78
N GLU A 126 16.18 -4.91 3.17
CA GLU A 126 15.66 -4.67 1.83
C GLU A 126 16.48 -5.47 0.80
N THR A 127 15.79 -6.33 0.06
CA THR A 127 16.30 -7.14 -1.05
C THR A 127 15.68 -6.61 -2.35
N PRO A 128 16.20 -6.98 -3.53
CA PRO A 128 15.58 -6.62 -4.80
C PRO A 128 14.10 -7.05 -4.92
N GLU A 129 13.66 -8.03 -4.13
CA GLU A 129 12.29 -8.54 -4.05
C GLU A 129 11.40 -7.71 -3.12
N THR A 130 11.98 -7.10 -2.07
CA THR A 130 11.30 -6.20 -1.12
C THR A 130 11.51 -4.72 -1.43
N MET A 131 12.36 -4.39 -2.42
CA MET A 131 12.37 -3.13 -3.15
C MET A 131 11.05 -2.99 -3.91
N GLU A 132 9.98 -2.75 -3.18
CA GLU A 132 8.78 -2.19 -3.76
C GLU A 132 9.13 -0.77 -4.21
N ALA A 133 9.10 -0.56 -5.53
CA ALA A 133 9.06 0.77 -6.08
C ALA A 133 7.98 1.57 -5.34
N PRO A 134 8.20 2.88 -5.06
CA PRO A 134 7.39 3.65 -4.13
C PRO A 134 5.89 3.49 -4.38
N ASP A 135 5.18 3.04 -3.35
CA ASP A 135 3.73 2.94 -3.33
C ASP A 135 3.16 4.36 -3.30
N THR A 136 2.93 4.88 -4.49
CA THR A 136 2.09 6.05 -4.70
C THR A 136 0.71 5.50 -4.98
N ALA A 137 -0.14 5.53 -3.94
CA ALA A 137 -1.58 5.39 -4.05
C ALA A 137 -2.23 6.49 -4.92
N ASP A 138 -1.45 7.33 -5.59
CA ASP A 138 -1.87 8.30 -6.59
C ASP A 138 -0.65 8.62 -7.49
N GLY A 139 -0.66 8.20 -8.75
CA GLY A 139 0.29 8.73 -9.75
C GLY A 139 1.41 7.83 -10.31
N ARG A 140 1.33 6.50 -10.26
CA ARG A 140 2.21 5.70 -11.14
C ARG A 140 1.64 5.74 -12.56
N THR A 141 2.23 6.56 -13.45
CA THR A 141 1.88 6.58 -14.87
C THR A 141 1.94 5.14 -15.38
N PRO A 142 0.83 4.57 -15.85
CA PRO A 142 0.85 3.22 -16.39
C PRO A 142 1.90 3.13 -17.49
N GLN A 143 2.68 2.05 -17.53
CA GLN A 143 3.58 1.86 -18.66
C GLN A 143 2.72 1.68 -19.90
N VAL A 144 2.84 2.59 -20.86
CA VAL A 144 2.09 2.52 -22.10
C VAL A 144 2.90 1.72 -23.12
N PHE A 145 2.29 0.67 -23.64
CA PHE A 145 2.76 -0.08 -24.79
C PHE A 145 1.80 0.16 -25.95
N ASP A 146 2.23 0.95 -26.94
CA ASP A 146 1.51 1.11 -28.21
C ASP A 146 1.89 -0.06 -29.13
N ALA A 147 0.97 -1.01 -29.28
CA ALA A 147 1.12 -2.19 -30.12
C ALA A 147 0.83 -1.91 -31.60
N GLY A 148 0.57 -0.66 -31.99
CA GLY A 148 0.41 -0.35 -33.41
C GLY A 148 -0.86 -1.00 -33.98
N SER A 149 -0.67 -1.63 -35.13
CA SER A 149 -1.64 -2.50 -35.82
C SER A 149 -1.34 -3.98 -35.60
N MET A 150 -0.56 -4.36 -34.57
CA MET A 150 -0.24 -5.77 -34.31
C MET A 150 -1.53 -6.53 -33.96
N GLY A 151 -1.84 -7.57 -34.74
CA GLY A 151 -2.90 -8.51 -34.43
C GLY A 151 -2.37 -9.81 -33.83
N CYS A 152 -3.27 -10.79 -33.69
CA CYS A 152 -2.96 -12.10 -33.14
C CYS A 152 -1.84 -12.84 -33.89
N GLY A 153 -1.78 -12.66 -35.22
CA GLY A 153 -0.76 -13.25 -36.10
C GLY A 153 0.59 -12.52 -36.09
N ASP A 154 0.65 -11.28 -35.60
CA ASP A 154 1.82 -10.40 -35.69
C ASP A 154 2.67 -10.39 -34.41
N GLY A 155 2.38 -11.31 -33.48
CA GLY A 155 3.14 -11.46 -32.24
C GLY A 155 2.65 -10.58 -31.08
N LEU A 156 1.45 -9.99 -31.17
CA LEU A 156 0.85 -9.18 -30.08
C LEU A 156 0.91 -9.90 -28.72
N ALA A 157 0.57 -11.19 -28.69
CA ALA A 157 0.61 -11.98 -27.46
C ALA A 157 2.03 -12.18 -26.91
N GLN A 158 3.03 -12.30 -27.77
CA GLN A 158 4.43 -12.44 -27.35
C GLN A 158 4.98 -11.12 -26.82
N GLU A 159 4.67 -10.02 -27.51
CA GLU A 159 5.12 -8.69 -27.12
C GLU A 159 4.42 -8.24 -25.83
N PHE A 160 3.12 -8.48 -25.69
CA PHE A 160 2.38 -8.28 -24.44
C PHE A 160 3.05 -9.03 -23.28
N ARG A 161 3.41 -10.31 -23.46
CA ARG A 161 4.12 -11.10 -22.43
C ARG A 161 5.47 -10.49 -22.07
N ARG A 162 6.24 -10.01 -23.06
CA ARG A 162 7.53 -9.36 -22.86
C ARG A 162 7.37 -8.07 -22.05
N GLN A 163 6.41 -7.22 -22.44
CA GLN A 163 6.14 -5.94 -21.79
C GLN A 163 5.62 -6.12 -20.37
N ILE A 164 4.62 -6.99 -20.16
CA ILE A 164 4.05 -7.22 -18.81
C ILE A 164 5.08 -7.88 -17.88
N SER A 165 6.02 -8.67 -18.39
CA SER A 165 7.09 -9.26 -17.59
C SER A 165 8.21 -8.26 -17.25
N SER A 166 8.35 -7.19 -18.04
CA SER A 166 9.31 -6.11 -17.81
C SER A 166 8.87 -5.11 -16.74
N ILE A 167 7.59 -5.06 -16.39
CA ILE A 167 7.07 -4.18 -15.33
C ILE A 167 7.09 -4.87 -13.97
N ALA A 168 7.29 -4.12 -12.90
CA ALA A 168 7.27 -4.66 -11.54
C ALA A 168 5.89 -5.25 -11.17
N ILE A 169 5.85 -6.23 -10.27
CA ILE A 169 4.59 -6.74 -9.71
C ILE A 169 3.86 -5.57 -9.04
N GLY A 170 2.54 -5.49 -9.25
CA GLY A 170 1.70 -4.36 -8.81
C GLY A 170 1.64 -3.18 -9.78
N CYS A 171 2.57 -3.07 -10.75
CA CYS A 171 2.46 -2.06 -11.81
C CYS A 171 1.35 -2.40 -12.83
N SER A 172 0.86 -1.37 -13.50
CA SER A 172 -0.03 -1.49 -14.65
C SER A 172 0.70 -1.31 -15.99
N LEU A 173 0.33 -2.14 -16.95
CA LEU A 173 0.62 -1.97 -18.38
C LEU A 173 -0.67 -1.53 -19.07
N VAL A 174 -0.63 -0.42 -19.80
CA VAL A 174 -1.69 0.02 -20.70
C VAL A 174 -1.28 -0.37 -22.11
N THR A 175 -1.98 -1.33 -22.69
CA THR A 175 -1.74 -1.80 -24.05
C THR A 175 -2.73 -1.11 -24.99
N VAL A 176 -2.21 -0.36 -25.95
CA VAL A 176 -2.97 0.41 -26.94
C VAL A 176 -2.87 -0.32 -28.28
N VAL A 177 -3.98 -0.79 -28.83
CA VAL A 177 -4.00 -1.64 -30.05
C VAL A 177 -5.04 -1.14 -31.03
N ARG A 178 -4.67 -0.98 -32.31
CA ARG A 178 -5.60 -0.52 -33.37
C ARG A 178 -6.39 -1.67 -34.01
N ASP A 179 -6.01 -2.92 -33.74
CA ASP A 179 -6.80 -4.10 -34.13
C ASP A 179 -7.94 -4.33 -33.11
N PRO A 180 -9.22 -4.23 -33.53
CA PRO A 180 -10.36 -4.44 -32.64
C PRO A 180 -10.45 -5.87 -32.07
N ALA A 181 -9.83 -6.87 -32.72
CA ALA A 181 -9.79 -8.24 -32.20
C ALA A 181 -9.07 -8.33 -30.84
N ALA A 182 -8.16 -7.40 -30.55
CA ALA A 182 -7.39 -7.37 -29.30
C ALA A 182 -8.28 -7.29 -28.03
N ARG A 183 -9.50 -6.75 -28.16
CA ARG A 183 -10.51 -6.70 -27.08
C ARG A 183 -10.91 -8.07 -26.57
N GLU A 184 -10.95 -9.06 -27.46
CA GLU A 184 -11.36 -10.44 -27.12
C GLU A 184 -10.18 -11.31 -26.71
N GLU A 185 -8.95 -10.90 -27.04
CA GLU A 185 -7.75 -11.72 -26.87
C GLU A 185 -6.89 -11.35 -25.67
N LEU A 186 -6.64 -10.05 -25.45
CA LEU A 186 -5.76 -9.58 -24.39
C LEU A 186 -6.31 -9.85 -22.98
N PRO A 187 -7.61 -9.64 -22.69
CA PRO A 187 -8.12 -9.88 -21.34
C PRO A 187 -8.07 -11.37 -20.93
N PRO A 188 -8.48 -12.35 -21.74
CA PRO A 188 -8.30 -13.76 -21.42
C PRO A 188 -6.83 -14.16 -21.29
N LEU A 189 -5.95 -13.67 -22.18
CA LEU A 189 -4.51 -13.92 -22.11
C LEU A 189 -3.92 -13.41 -20.78
N ALA A 190 -4.23 -12.17 -20.38
CA ALA A 190 -3.77 -11.59 -19.13
C ALA A 190 -4.22 -12.43 -17.92
N ARG A 191 -5.47 -12.88 -17.89
CA ARG A 191 -6.01 -13.73 -16.81
C ARG A 191 -5.35 -15.11 -16.79
N MET A 192 -5.14 -15.75 -17.94
CA MET A 192 -4.42 -17.02 -18.05
C MET A 192 -2.98 -16.89 -17.53
N LEU A 193 -2.36 -15.75 -17.79
CA LEU A 193 -1.03 -15.37 -17.27
C LEU A 193 -1.07 -14.92 -15.80
N GLY A 194 -2.22 -15.03 -15.11
CA GLY A 194 -2.37 -14.79 -13.68
C GLY A 194 -2.36 -13.31 -13.30
N HIS A 195 -2.53 -12.40 -14.26
CA HIS A 195 -2.60 -10.96 -14.03
C HIS A 195 -4.05 -10.48 -13.89
N SER A 196 -4.25 -9.27 -13.39
CA SER A 196 -5.59 -8.68 -13.23
C SER A 196 -5.86 -7.64 -14.30
N VAL A 197 -6.94 -7.80 -15.05
CA VAL A 197 -7.44 -6.78 -15.98
C VAL A 197 -8.25 -5.75 -15.19
N THR A 198 -7.90 -4.47 -15.28
CA THR A 198 -8.58 -3.38 -14.56
C THR A 198 -9.47 -2.53 -15.45
N SER A 199 -9.11 -2.36 -16.73
CA SER A 199 -9.94 -1.65 -17.71
C SER A 199 -9.79 -2.22 -19.11
N VAL A 200 -10.86 -2.13 -19.90
CA VAL A 200 -10.91 -2.40 -21.34
C VAL A 200 -11.79 -1.31 -21.94
N GLU A 201 -11.21 -0.43 -22.73
CA GLU A 201 -11.87 0.76 -23.28
C GLU A 201 -11.70 0.81 -24.79
N ASP A 202 -12.80 1.05 -25.49
CA ASP A 202 -12.82 1.37 -26.91
C ASP A 202 -12.71 2.90 -27.03
N ARG A 203 -11.76 3.40 -27.83
CA ARG A 203 -11.58 4.83 -28.08
C ARG A 203 -12.27 5.26 -29.38
N ASP A 204 -12.64 6.54 -29.44
CA ASP A 204 -13.31 7.15 -30.60
C ASP A 204 -12.47 7.07 -31.89
N ASP A 205 -11.15 6.88 -31.77
CA ASP A 205 -10.22 6.71 -32.89
C ASP A 205 -10.12 5.26 -33.42
N GLY A 206 -10.95 4.33 -32.90
CA GLY A 206 -10.97 2.92 -33.28
C GLY A 206 -9.92 2.07 -32.54
N THR A 207 -9.20 2.65 -31.59
CA THR A 207 -8.17 1.96 -30.80
C THR A 207 -8.77 1.32 -29.55
N VAL A 208 -8.35 0.10 -29.24
CA VAL A 208 -8.67 -0.60 -27.99
C VAL A 208 -7.55 -0.37 -26.97
N THR A 209 -7.91 0.01 -25.76
CA THR A 209 -7.00 0.17 -24.63
C THR A 209 -7.29 -0.88 -23.57
N VAL A 210 -6.30 -1.71 -23.24
CA VAL A 210 -6.40 -2.73 -22.20
C VAL A 210 -5.42 -2.44 -21.08
N THR A 211 -5.94 -2.23 -19.87
CA THR A 211 -5.13 -1.96 -18.68
C THR A 211 -5.02 -3.23 -17.83
N VAL A 212 -3.80 -3.68 -17.61
CA VAL A 212 -3.50 -4.92 -16.87
C VAL A 212 -2.52 -4.64 -15.74
N VAL A 213 -2.87 -5.06 -14.52
CA VAL A 213 -1.99 -5.05 -13.35
C VAL A 213 -1.26 -6.38 -13.25
N ARG A 214 0.08 -6.34 -13.22
CA ARG A 214 0.91 -7.53 -13.01
C ARG A 214 0.73 -8.05 -11.59
N ARG A 215 0.46 -9.35 -11.44
CA ARG A 215 0.25 -10.03 -10.13
C ARG A 215 1.26 -11.12 -9.81
N ARG A 216 2.03 -11.59 -10.79
CA ARG A 216 3.08 -12.61 -10.67
C ARG A 216 4.17 -12.32 -11.70
#